data_AF-A0A529VZL4-F1
#
_entry.id   AF-A0A529VZL4-F1
#
_cell.length_a   1.000
_cell.length_b   1.000
_cell.length_c   1.000
_cell.angle_alpha   90.00
_cell.angle_beta   90.00
_cell.angle_gamma   90.00
#
_symmetry.space_group_name_H-M   'P 1'
#
loop_
_entity.id
_entity.type
_entity.pdbx_description
1 polymer ?
#
loop_
_entity_poly.entity_id
_entity_poly.type
_entity_poly.pdbx_seq_one_letter_code
_entity_poly.pdbx_strand_id
1 'polypeptide(L)'
;MNMHTARAAFGFDTLKTILGIPVLAIRWDEAITLLTRLIDERRFTKVSFLNAHNANLACTDPVFAEALENFLILPDGVGVDMAAQLLYGAPFPSNLNGTDFIPAFLQASSHPLTVALLGTTRANAEAACAKLSTLAMQHNFVVIHDGFFSAAEEPAILERIARLRPDVLLVAMGVPRQELWIERHI
;
A
#
# COMPACT_ATOMS: atom_id res chain seq x y z
N MET A 1 9.13 -0.05 7.43
CA MET A 1 8.71 0.97 8.42
C MET A 1 7.25 0.72 8.74
N ASN A 2 6.83 0.93 9.98
CA ASN A 2 5.43 0.80 10.44
C ASN A 2 4.97 2.12 11.08
N MET A 3 3.69 2.24 11.45
CA MET A 3 3.17 3.48 12.05
C MET A 3 3.90 3.90 13.32
N HIS A 4 4.39 2.95 14.14
CA HIS A 4 5.21 3.27 15.31
C HIS A 4 6.50 4.00 14.95
N THR A 5 7.20 3.55 13.90
CA THR A 5 8.42 4.20 13.43
C THR A 5 8.15 5.45 12.60
N ALA A 6 7.05 5.51 11.85
CA ALA A 6 6.62 6.71 11.16
C ALA A 6 6.30 7.85 12.16
N ARG A 7 5.62 7.53 13.28
CA ARG A 7 5.34 8.48 14.36
C ARG A 7 6.60 9.11 14.95
N ALA A 8 7.68 8.33 15.08
CA ALA A 8 8.97 8.83 15.55
C ALA A 8 9.70 9.68 14.50
N ALA A 9 9.50 9.39 13.20
CA ALA A 9 10.19 10.06 12.11
C ALA A 9 9.52 11.37 11.65
N PHE A 10 8.19 11.47 11.72
CA PHE A 10 7.41 12.59 11.17
C PHE A 10 6.81 13.52 12.23
N GLY A 11 6.88 13.15 13.52
CA GLY A 11 6.29 13.93 14.61
C GLY A 11 4.80 13.64 14.83
N PHE A 12 4.21 14.27 15.84
CA PHE A 12 2.82 14.02 16.24
C PHE A 12 1.79 14.67 15.30
N ASP A 13 2.15 15.78 14.65
CA ASP A 13 1.21 16.58 13.85
C ASP A 13 0.91 15.97 12.46
N THR A 14 1.67 14.95 12.06
CA THR A 14 1.54 14.29 10.75
C THR A 14 0.65 13.05 10.79
N LEU A 15 -0.01 12.76 11.91
CA LEU A 15 -0.90 11.61 12.06
C LEU A 15 -2.32 12.02 12.42
N LYS A 16 -3.31 11.48 11.71
CA LYS A 16 -4.73 11.55 12.07
C LYS A 16 -5.23 10.15 12.36
N THR A 17 -5.85 9.95 13.52
CA THR A 17 -6.44 8.68 13.92
C THR A 17 -7.89 8.64 13.49
N ILE A 18 -8.23 7.69 12.62
CA ILE A 18 -9.60 7.47 12.14
C ILE A 18 -10.05 6.11 12.64
N LEU A 19 -11.11 6.10 13.46
CA LEU A 19 -11.68 4.87 14.01
C LEU A 19 -10.65 3.93 14.68
N GLY A 20 -9.68 4.53 15.40
CA GLY A 20 -8.61 3.80 16.09
C GLY A 20 -7.38 3.51 15.23
N ILE A 21 -7.42 3.76 13.92
CA ILE A 21 -6.30 3.52 13.01
C ILE A 21 -5.52 4.81 12.76
N PRO A 22 -4.21 4.87 13.08
CA PRO A 22 -3.38 6.03 12.75
C PRO A 22 -3.08 6.07 11.24
N VAL A 23 -3.33 7.22 10.61
CA VAL A 23 -3.14 7.47 9.18
C VAL A 23 -2.20 8.64 8.97
N LEU A 24 -1.29 8.52 8.02
CA LEU A 24 -0.32 9.56 7.69
C LEU A 24 -1.00 10.72 6.93
N ALA A 25 -0.95 11.90 7.52
CA ALA A 25 -1.54 13.12 6.96
C ALA A 25 -0.46 13.96 6.27
N ILE A 26 -0.12 13.56 5.04
CA ILE A 26 0.91 14.20 4.22
C ILE A 26 0.41 14.48 2.81
N ARG A 27 1.16 15.32 2.09
CA ARG A 27 0.91 15.67 0.70
C ARG A 27 1.43 14.61 -0.28
N TRP A 28 0.98 14.67 -1.53
CA TRP A 28 1.48 13.79 -2.61
C TRP A 28 3.00 13.80 -2.77
N ASP A 29 3.62 14.97 -2.80
CA ASP A 29 5.06 15.14 -2.97
C ASP A 29 5.86 14.57 -1.79
N GLU A 30 5.35 14.75 -0.57
CA GLU A 30 5.91 14.18 0.65
C GLU A 30 5.79 12.65 0.65
N ALA A 31 4.66 12.10 0.20
CA ALA A 31 4.43 10.66 0.14
C ALA A 31 5.34 9.98 -0.88
N ILE A 32 5.49 10.57 -2.08
CA ILE A 32 6.43 10.08 -3.09
C ILE A 32 7.86 10.15 -2.56
N THR A 33 8.27 11.28 -1.99
CA THR A 33 9.62 11.46 -1.42
C THR A 33 9.90 10.43 -0.33
N LEU A 34 8.91 10.17 0.53
CA LEU A 34 9.00 9.17 1.58
C LEU A 34 9.20 7.76 1.03
N LEU A 35 8.34 7.32 0.11
CA LEU A 35 8.42 5.97 -0.45
C LEU A 35 9.71 5.76 -1.24
N THR A 36 10.13 6.74 -2.04
CA THR A 36 11.41 6.70 -2.77
C THR A 36 12.58 6.54 -1.80
N ARG A 37 12.62 7.36 -0.74
CA ARG A 37 13.66 7.27 0.29
C ARG A 37 13.69 5.88 0.96
N LEU A 38 12.53 5.30 1.29
CA LEU A 38 12.48 3.98 1.92
C LEU A 38 13.02 2.87 1.01
N ILE A 39 12.79 2.98 -0.30
CA ILE A 39 13.36 2.07 -1.30
C ILE A 39 14.88 2.26 -1.37
N ASP A 40 15.36 3.50 -1.47
CA ASP A 40 16.80 3.81 -1.54
C ASP A 40 17.56 3.32 -0.30
N GLU A 41 16.95 3.45 0.89
CA GLU A 41 17.47 2.93 2.16
C GLU A 41 17.33 1.40 2.30
N ARG A 42 16.73 0.72 1.32
CA ARG A 42 16.36 -0.72 1.35
C ARG A 42 15.59 -1.09 2.61
N ARG A 43 14.72 -0.17 3.07
CA ARG A 43 13.94 -0.34 4.28
C ARG A 43 12.57 -0.92 3.95
N PHE A 44 12.45 -2.23 4.12
CA PHE A 44 11.19 -2.95 3.92
C PHE A 44 10.02 -2.29 4.65
N THR A 45 8.94 -2.03 3.93
CA THR A 45 7.78 -1.26 4.39
C THR A 45 6.50 -1.84 3.80
N LYS A 46 5.57 -2.24 4.68
CA LYS A 46 4.22 -2.64 4.30
C LYS A 46 3.38 -1.36 4.19
N VAL A 47 2.66 -1.17 3.10
CA VAL A 47 1.81 0.02 2.89
C VAL A 47 0.37 -0.44 2.69
N SER A 48 -0.57 0.19 3.38
CA SER A 48 -2.00 0.00 3.15
C SER A 48 -2.68 1.36 3.04
N PHE A 49 -3.86 1.37 2.42
CA PHE A 49 -4.66 2.56 2.17
C PHE A 49 -5.91 2.49 3.04
N LEU A 50 -6.15 3.47 3.91
CA LEU A 50 -7.35 3.51 4.72
C LEU A 50 -8.45 4.26 3.99
N ASN A 51 -9.49 3.51 3.61
CA ASN A 51 -10.77 4.05 3.16
C ASN A 51 -11.87 3.74 4.18
N ALA A 52 -13.10 4.22 3.92
CA ALA A 52 -14.23 4.02 4.82
C ALA A 52 -14.56 2.55 5.08
N HIS A 53 -14.40 1.67 4.07
CA HIS A 53 -14.65 0.23 4.25
C HIS A 53 -13.62 -0.38 5.19
N ASN A 54 -12.33 -0.10 4.97
CA ASN A 54 -11.23 -0.62 5.79
C ASN A 54 -11.35 -0.14 7.24
N ALA A 55 -11.68 1.14 7.44
CA ALA A 55 -11.86 1.71 8.77
C ALA A 55 -13.03 1.06 9.54
N ASN A 56 -14.17 0.84 8.87
CA ASN A 56 -15.30 0.13 9.49
C ASN A 56 -14.97 -1.33 9.80
N LEU A 57 -14.26 -2.01 8.90
CA LEU A 57 -13.86 -3.40 9.12
C LEU A 57 -12.94 -3.52 10.33
N ALA A 58 -11.93 -2.64 10.44
CA ALA A 58 -11.01 -2.61 11.58
C ALA A 58 -11.72 -2.34 12.93
N CYS A 59 -12.85 -1.62 12.95
CA CYS A 59 -13.65 -1.50 14.18
C CYS A 59 -14.28 -2.82 14.64
N THR A 60 -14.55 -3.74 13.71
CA THR A 60 -15.29 -4.98 14.00
C THR A 60 -14.43 -6.24 13.96
N ASP A 61 -13.22 -6.15 13.40
CA ASP A 61 -12.26 -7.24 13.27
C ASP A 61 -10.93 -6.86 13.94
N PRO A 62 -10.73 -7.29 15.21
CA PRO A 62 -9.51 -7.01 15.95
C PRO A 62 -8.25 -7.58 15.29
N VAL A 63 -8.36 -8.71 14.57
CA VAL A 63 -7.22 -9.35 13.91
C VAL A 63 -6.77 -8.49 12.74
N PHE A 64 -7.71 -7.92 11.99
CA PHE A 64 -7.39 -6.96 10.93
C PHE A 64 -6.83 -5.65 11.49
N ALA A 65 -7.40 -5.12 12.59
CA ALA A 65 -6.90 -3.91 13.23
C ALA A 65 -5.45 -4.06 13.73
N GLU A 66 -5.14 -5.18 14.40
CA GLU A 66 -3.79 -5.51 14.87
C GLU A 66 -2.80 -5.63 13.69
N ALA A 67 -3.21 -6.30 12.61
CA ALA A 67 -2.37 -6.41 11.42
C ALA A 67 -1.98 -5.04 10.86
N LEU A 68 -2.90 -4.06 10.82
CA LEU A 68 -2.64 -2.72 10.31
C LEU A 68 -1.60 -1.92 11.12
N GLU A 69 -1.33 -2.27 12.39
CA GLU A 69 -0.30 -1.59 13.20
C GLU A 69 1.11 -1.74 12.59
N ASN A 70 1.34 -2.81 11.84
CA ASN A 70 2.61 -3.11 11.17
C ASN A 70 2.76 -2.44 9.78
N PHE A 71 1.74 -1.69 9.34
CA PHE A 71 1.73 -1.03 8.04
C PHE A 71 2.04 0.46 8.18
N LEU A 72 2.42 1.09 7.07
CA LEU A 72 2.31 2.52 6.86
C LEU A 72 0.94 2.78 6.21
N ILE A 73 0.10 3.58 6.85
CA ILE A 73 -1.28 3.79 6.41
C ILE A 73 -1.43 5.14 5.72
N LEU A 74 -1.83 5.13 4.45
CA LEU A 74 -2.11 6.32 3.64
C LEU A 74 -3.62 6.56 3.50
N PRO A 75 -4.11 7.81 3.45
CA PRO A 75 -5.53 8.11 3.31
C PRO A 75 -6.05 7.82 1.89
N ASP A 76 -7.20 7.16 1.80
CA ASP A 76 -7.88 6.84 0.54
C ASP A 76 -9.38 7.18 0.60
N GLY A 77 -9.75 8.18 -0.18
CA GLY A 77 -11.14 8.50 -0.47
C GLY A 77 -11.82 9.47 0.48
N VAL A 78 -12.99 9.94 0.05
CA VAL A 78 -13.74 11.02 0.69
C VAL A 78 -14.22 10.67 2.11
N GLY A 79 -14.50 9.40 2.39
CA GLY A 79 -15.02 9.00 3.70
C GLY A 79 -14.05 9.27 4.85
N VAL A 80 -12.75 9.02 4.65
CA VAL A 80 -11.73 9.32 5.67
C VAL A 80 -11.43 10.81 5.75
N ASP A 81 -11.54 11.56 4.65
CA ASP A 81 -11.45 13.02 4.66
C ASP A 81 -12.59 13.67 5.45
N MET A 82 -13.82 13.18 5.30
CA MET A 82 -14.96 13.64 6.09
C MET A 82 -14.76 13.37 7.59
N ALA A 83 -14.26 12.17 7.93
CA ALA A 83 -13.93 11.84 9.31
C ALA A 83 -12.82 12.74 9.87
N ALA A 84 -11.78 13.00 9.08
CA ALA A 84 -10.70 13.91 9.45
C ALA A 84 -11.20 15.36 9.65
N GLN A 85 -12.06 15.84 8.75
CA GLN A 85 -12.69 17.16 8.85
C GLN A 85 -13.51 17.31 10.14
N LEU A 86 -14.25 16.27 10.52
CA LEU A 86 -15.08 16.26 11.72
C LEU A 86 -14.23 16.23 13.01
N LEU A 87 -13.18 15.40 13.04
CA LEU A 87 -12.37 15.16 14.25
C LEU A 87 -11.26 16.20 14.46
N TYR A 88 -10.70 16.74 13.39
CA TYR A 88 -9.51 17.60 13.40
C TYR A 88 -9.74 18.98 12.80
N GLY A 89 -10.95 19.27 12.30
CA GLY A 89 -11.28 20.56 11.67
C GLY A 89 -10.72 20.77 10.27
N ALA A 90 -10.05 19.76 9.69
CA ALA A 90 -9.50 19.79 8.32
C ALA A 90 -9.41 18.38 7.72
N PRO A 91 -9.57 18.20 6.40
CA PRO A 91 -9.43 16.90 5.74
C PRO A 91 -7.97 16.45 5.70
N PHE A 92 -7.65 15.29 5.13
CA PHE A 92 -6.25 14.96 4.87
C PHE A 92 -5.66 15.94 3.85
N PRO A 93 -4.34 16.23 3.90
CA PRO A 93 -3.71 17.13 2.93
C PRO A 93 -3.80 16.62 1.49
N SER A 94 -3.99 15.31 1.31
CA SER A 94 -4.06 14.66 0.01
C SER A 94 -4.83 13.35 0.13
N ASN A 95 -5.66 13.07 -0.89
CA ASN A 95 -6.20 11.75 -1.13
C ASN A 95 -5.16 10.94 -1.90
N LEU A 96 -4.56 9.94 -1.25
CA LEU A 96 -3.49 9.11 -1.80
C LEU A 96 -4.04 7.77 -2.30
N ASN A 97 -5.26 7.75 -2.83
CA ASN A 97 -5.89 6.53 -3.34
C ASN A 97 -4.95 5.74 -4.25
N GLY A 98 -4.94 4.41 -4.10
CA GLY A 98 -3.98 3.57 -4.82
C GLY A 98 -4.09 3.63 -6.35
N THR A 99 -5.27 3.95 -6.89
CA THR A 99 -5.53 3.97 -8.34
C THR A 99 -4.77 5.09 -9.03
N ASP A 100 -4.71 6.27 -8.41
CA ASP A 100 -4.02 7.44 -8.95
C ASP A 100 -2.60 7.57 -8.40
N PHE A 101 -2.41 7.26 -7.11
CA PHE A 101 -1.14 7.47 -6.41
C PHE A 101 -0.04 6.51 -6.88
N ILE A 102 -0.35 5.21 -7.06
CA ILE A 102 0.66 4.22 -7.44
C ILE A 102 1.27 4.54 -8.82
N PRO A 103 0.48 4.82 -9.89
CA PRO A 103 1.05 5.22 -11.17
C PRO A 103 1.94 6.46 -11.09
N ALA A 104 1.52 7.50 -10.36
CA ALA A 104 2.30 8.72 -10.24
C ALA A 104 3.59 8.53 -9.44
N PHE A 105 3.55 7.72 -8.36
CA PHE A 105 4.73 7.35 -7.60
C PHE A 105 5.76 6.65 -8.48
N LEU A 106 5.32 5.68 -9.29
CA LEU A 106 6.20 4.99 -10.24
C LEU A 106 6.74 5.97 -11.30
N GLN A 107 5.90 6.85 -11.87
CA GLN A 107 6.36 7.84 -12.84
C GLN A 107 7.39 8.83 -12.28
N ALA A 108 7.26 9.21 -11.01
CA ALA A 108 8.19 10.11 -10.34
C ALA A 108 9.53 9.43 -9.98
N SER A 109 9.58 8.10 -9.90
CA SER A 109 10.81 7.37 -9.61
C SER A 109 11.70 7.31 -10.85
N SER A 110 12.86 7.97 -10.78
CA SER A 110 13.87 7.96 -11.84
C SER A 110 14.75 6.72 -11.81
N HIS A 111 14.82 6.01 -10.68
CA HIS A 111 15.60 4.79 -10.55
C HIS A 111 14.82 3.61 -11.13
N PRO A 112 15.40 2.77 -11.99
CA PRO A 112 14.74 1.55 -12.45
C PRO A 112 14.36 0.65 -11.27
N LEU A 113 13.08 0.31 -11.16
CA LEU A 113 12.53 -0.57 -10.13
C LEU A 113 12.01 -1.85 -10.79
N THR A 114 12.10 -2.95 -10.06
CA THR A 114 11.35 -4.17 -10.37
C THR A 114 10.04 -4.17 -9.58
N VAL A 115 8.93 -4.03 -10.30
CA VAL A 115 7.56 -3.99 -9.74
C VAL A 115 6.86 -5.30 -10.03
N ALA A 116 6.57 -6.05 -8.97
CA ALA A 116 5.82 -7.29 -9.02
C ALA A 116 4.32 -7.04 -8.79
N LEU A 117 3.45 -7.72 -9.55
CA LEU A 117 2.00 -7.68 -9.39
C LEU A 117 1.47 -9.04 -8.95
N LEU A 118 0.67 -9.06 -7.89
CA LEU A 118 -0.01 -10.24 -7.36
C LEU A 118 -1.46 -9.89 -7.05
N GLY A 119 -2.43 -10.61 -7.60
CA GLY A 119 -3.84 -10.40 -7.26
C GLY A 119 -4.76 -10.25 -8.47
N THR A 120 -6.01 -9.90 -8.19
CA THR A 120 -7.11 -9.74 -9.16
C THR A 120 -7.27 -10.94 -10.11
N THR A 121 -8.01 -10.81 -11.20
CA THR A 121 -8.04 -11.83 -12.26
C THR A 121 -6.77 -11.75 -13.11
N ARG A 122 -6.38 -12.85 -13.76
CA ARG A 122 -5.23 -12.87 -14.68
C ARG A 122 -5.27 -11.74 -15.71
N ALA A 123 -6.43 -11.57 -16.36
CA ALA A 123 -6.64 -10.53 -17.36
C ALA A 123 -6.43 -9.12 -16.79
N ASN A 124 -6.92 -8.85 -15.57
CA ASN A 124 -6.75 -7.55 -14.94
C ASN A 124 -5.30 -7.31 -14.50
N ALA A 125 -4.61 -8.33 -13.98
CA ALA A 125 -3.21 -8.21 -13.59
C ALA A 125 -2.31 -7.94 -14.80
N GLU A 126 -2.54 -8.62 -15.92
CA GLU A 126 -1.82 -8.40 -17.18
C GLU A 126 -2.14 -7.02 -17.79
N ALA A 127 -3.41 -6.60 -17.78
CA ALA A 127 -3.81 -5.28 -18.25
C ALA A 127 -3.17 -4.16 -17.40
N ALA A 128 -3.13 -4.33 -16.08
CA ALA A 128 -2.47 -3.40 -15.17
C ALA A 128 -0.95 -3.36 -15.43
N CYS A 129 -0.31 -4.52 -15.59
CA CYS A 129 1.10 -4.62 -15.95
C CYS A 129 1.40 -3.87 -17.26
N ALA A 130 0.63 -4.12 -18.31
CA ALA A 130 0.78 -3.46 -19.60
C ALA A 130 0.61 -1.93 -19.49
N LYS A 131 -0.43 -1.46 -18.79
CA LYS A 131 -0.69 -0.03 -18.58
C LYS A 131 0.41 0.65 -17.77
N LEU A 132 0.91 0.01 -16.71
CA LEU A 132 1.99 0.58 -15.91
C LEU A 132 3.32 0.59 -16.69
N SER A 133 3.55 -0.43 -17.51
CA SER A 133 4.74 -0.51 -18.37
C SER A 133 4.80 0.61 -19.40
N THR A 134 3.65 1.07 -19.92
CA THR A 134 3.60 2.23 -20.83
C THR A 134 3.73 3.55 -20.09
N LEU A 135 3.19 3.66 -18.87
CA LEU A 135 3.22 4.89 -18.07
C LEU A 135 4.59 5.17 -17.45
N ALA A 136 5.33 4.14 -17.05
CA ALA A 136 6.62 4.23 -16.38
C ALA A 136 7.63 3.24 -17.01
N MET A 137 8.00 3.50 -18.27
CA MET A 137 8.85 2.63 -19.10
C MET A 137 10.24 2.36 -18.51
N GLN A 138 10.70 3.16 -17.55
CA GLN A 138 11.97 2.98 -16.86
C GLN A 138 11.98 1.81 -15.86
N HIS A 139 10.82 1.22 -15.57
CA HIS A 139 10.68 0.11 -14.62
C HIS A 139 10.42 -1.23 -15.31
N ASN A 140 10.77 -2.30 -14.62
CA ASN A 140 10.48 -3.66 -15.03
C ASN A 140 9.25 -4.18 -14.29
N PHE A 141 8.20 -4.55 -15.02
CA PHE A 141 6.95 -5.05 -14.44
C PHE A 141 6.80 -6.55 -14.63
N VAL A 142 6.46 -7.27 -13.56
CA VAL A 142 6.32 -8.74 -13.59
C VAL A 142 5.04 -9.17 -12.88
N VAL A 143 4.17 -9.88 -13.59
CA VAL A 143 3.00 -10.53 -12.97
C VAL A 143 3.45 -11.85 -12.31
N ILE A 144 3.30 -11.93 -10.99
CA ILE A 144 3.59 -13.11 -10.18
C ILE A 144 2.45 -14.13 -10.31
N HIS A 145 1.23 -13.72 -9.96
CA HIS A 145 0.06 -14.58 -9.98
C HIS A 145 -1.22 -13.74 -9.95
N ASP A 146 -2.34 -14.31 -10.37
CA ASP A 146 -3.66 -13.78 -10.03
C ASP A 146 -3.99 -14.00 -8.54
N GLY A 147 -5.06 -13.40 -8.03
CA GLY A 147 -5.43 -13.43 -6.61
C GLY A 147 -6.24 -14.66 -6.17
N PHE A 148 -6.49 -15.60 -7.07
CA PHE A 148 -7.38 -16.74 -6.83
C PHE A 148 -6.61 -18.07 -6.70
N PHE A 149 -5.43 -18.02 -6.09
CA PHE A 149 -4.62 -19.21 -5.80
C PHE A 149 -5.09 -19.96 -4.55
N SER A 150 -4.85 -21.27 -4.57
CA SER A 150 -5.07 -22.20 -3.46
C SER A 150 -3.89 -22.25 -2.49
N ALA A 151 -4.10 -22.81 -1.30
CA ALA A 151 -3.05 -23.03 -0.32
C ALA A 151 -1.91 -23.94 -0.82
N ALA A 152 -2.18 -24.80 -1.81
CA ALA A 152 -1.15 -25.64 -2.42
C ALA A 152 -0.23 -24.86 -3.39
N GLU A 153 -0.74 -23.78 -3.99
CA GLU A 153 0.01 -22.93 -4.93
C GLU A 153 0.80 -21.83 -4.20
N GLU A 154 0.37 -21.44 -3.00
CA GLU A 154 0.99 -20.38 -2.20
C GLU A 154 2.50 -20.54 -1.98
N PRO A 155 3.04 -21.74 -1.63
CA PRO A 155 4.49 -21.90 -1.46
C PRO A 155 5.30 -21.54 -2.72
N ALA A 156 4.80 -21.91 -3.90
CA ALA A 156 5.46 -21.60 -5.16
C ALA A 156 5.40 -20.09 -5.49
N ILE A 157 4.31 -19.42 -5.13
CA ILE A 157 4.16 -17.97 -5.27
C ILE A 157 5.18 -17.25 -4.37
N LEU A 158 5.30 -17.67 -3.11
CA LEU A 158 6.27 -17.11 -2.16
C LEU A 158 7.70 -17.33 -2.62
N GLU A 159 8.03 -18.54 -3.12
CA GLU A 159 9.35 -18.81 -3.69
C GLU A 159 9.66 -17.92 -4.89
N ARG A 160 8.67 -17.69 -5.76
CA ARG A 160 8.83 -16.81 -6.92
C ARG A 160 9.09 -15.36 -6.50
N ILE A 161 8.39 -14.86 -5.49
CA ILE A 161 8.62 -13.52 -4.91
C ILE A 161 10.02 -13.43 -4.31
N ALA A 162 10.42 -14.42 -3.50
CA ALA A 162 11.73 -14.48 -2.85
C ALA A 162 12.88 -14.56 -3.86
N ARG A 163 12.67 -15.22 -5.01
CA ARG A 163 13.66 -15.29 -6.10
C ARG A 163 13.72 -13.99 -6.90
N LEU A 164 12.58 -13.39 -7.20
CA LEU A 164 12.51 -12.13 -7.96
C LEU A 164 13.08 -10.95 -7.15
N ARG A 165 12.86 -10.93 -5.83
CA ARG A 165 13.18 -9.81 -4.92
C ARG A 165 12.77 -8.46 -5.51
N PRO A 166 11.46 -8.25 -5.76
CA PRO A 166 10.99 -6.99 -6.32
C PRO A 166 11.24 -5.83 -5.35
N ASP A 167 11.51 -4.65 -5.89
CA ASP A 167 11.60 -3.41 -5.10
C ASP A 167 10.20 -2.98 -4.61
N VAL A 168 9.17 -3.29 -5.40
CA VAL A 168 7.76 -3.02 -5.07
C VAL A 168 6.91 -4.25 -5.38
N LEU A 169 6.14 -4.73 -4.40
CA LEU A 169 5.11 -5.76 -4.61
C LEU A 169 3.72 -5.14 -4.47
N LEU A 170 2.98 -5.04 -5.58
CA LEU A 170 1.59 -4.60 -5.59
C LEU A 170 0.68 -5.81 -5.38
N VAL A 171 -0.04 -5.83 -4.26
CA VAL A 171 -0.97 -6.90 -3.89
C VAL A 171 -2.41 -6.41 -4.01
N ALA A 172 -3.21 -7.06 -4.84
CA ALA A 172 -4.59 -6.68 -5.17
C ALA A 172 -5.56 -7.85 -4.97
N MET A 173 -5.65 -8.38 -3.74
CA MET A 173 -6.50 -9.54 -3.41
C MET A 173 -7.81 -9.15 -2.71
N GLY A 174 -8.01 -7.86 -2.47
CA GLY A 174 -9.15 -7.34 -1.71
C GLY A 174 -8.92 -7.38 -0.21
N VAL A 175 -9.69 -6.57 0.51
CA VAL A 175 -9.61 -6.42 1.96
C VAL A 175 -10.60 -7.38 2.63
N PRO A 176 -10.25 -8.05 3.75
CA PRO A 176 -8.98 -7.97 4.50
C PRO A 176 -7.90 -8.94 4.03
N ARG A 177 -8.19 -9.75 3.00
CA ARG A 177 -7.32 -10.86 2.58
C ARG A 177 -5.91 -10.38 2.24
N GLN A 178 -5.76 -9.24 1.56
CA GLN A 178 -4.46 -8.74 1.14
C GLN A 178 -3.57 -8.33 2.33
N GLU A 179 -4.07 -7.54 3.29
CA GLU A 179 -3.27 -7.11 4.44
C GLU A 179 -2.90 -8.29 5.32
N LEU A 180 -3.85 -9.20 5.58
CA LEU A 180 -3.60 -10.39 6.39
C LEU A 180 -2.59 -11.32 5.72
N TRP A 181 -2.63 -11.44 4.39
CA TRP A 181 -1.66 -12.25 3.65
C TRP A 181 -0.26 -11.62 3.66
N ILE A 182 -0.17 -10.31 3.44
CA ILE A 182 1.11 -9.57 3.56
C ILE A 182 1.66 -9.72 4.98
N GLU A 183 0.80 -9.61 6.00
CA GLU A 183 1.24 -9.70 7.38
C GLU A 183 1.83 -11.08 7.72
N ARG A 184 1.22 -12.14 7.21
CA ARG A 184 1.62 -13.52 7.49
C ARG A 184 2.85 -13.99 6.70
N HIS A 185 3.06 -13.48 5.49
CA HIS A 185 3.99 -14.10 4.54
C HIS A 185 5.09 -13.18 3.99
N ILE A 186 4.95 -11.86 4.12
CA ILE A 186 5.91 -10.88 3.58
C ILE A 186 6.57 -10.13 4.73
#